data_AF-A0A0V0HZ67-F1
#
_entry.id   AF-A0A0V0HZ67-F1
#
_cell.length_a   1.000
_cell.length_b   1.000
_cell.length_c   1.000
_cell.angle_alpha   90.00
_cell.angle_beta   90.00
_cell.angle_gamma   90.00
#
_symmetry.space_group_name_H-M   'P 1'
#
loop_
_entity.id
_entity.type
_entity.pdbx_description
1 polymer ?
#
loop_
_entity_poly.entity_id
_entity_poly.type
_entity_poly.pdbx_seq_one_letter_code
_entity_poly.pdbx_strand_id
1 'polypeptide(L)'
;MPPTEYGKLKLPRTISDLRILKDNLGMYAEVYPTKFILGYCSTYIFMQTFMIPGTIFMSLLAGALFGVFKGLILVVFNATAGASSCFFLSKLIGRPLVSWLWPEKLRFFQAEIAKRRDKLLNYMLFLRITPTLPNLFINLASPIVDIPFHIFFSATLVGLIPAAYITVKAGLALGELKSVKDLYDLKTLSVLFLIGFISILPTILKRKKIYE
;
A
#
# COMPACT_ATOMS: atom_id res chain seq x y z
N MET A 1 -22.65 17.41 10.89
CA MET A 1 -21.96 18.31 11.84
C MET A 1 -22.55 19.70 11.71
N PRO A 2 -22.76 20.44 12.81
CA PRO A 2 -23.10 21.86 12.72
C PRO A 2 -22.00 22.64 11.98
N PRO A 3 -22.35 23.68 11.21
CA PRO A 3 -21.45 24.35 10.26
C PRO A 3 -20.23 25.05 10.86
N THR A 4 -20.16 25.19 12.18
CA THR A 4 -19.09 25.91 12.90
C THR A 4 -17.83 25.10 13.17
N GLU A 5 -17.82 23.77 12.95
CA GLU A 5 -16.65 22.91 13.24
C GLU A 5 -15.76 22.57 12.03
N TYR A 6 -16.17 22.92 10.81
CA TYR A 6 -15.39 22.65 9.59
C TYR A 6 -14.00 23.32 9.59
N GLY A 7 -13.83 24.43 10.33
CA GLY A 7 -12.56 25.16 10.44
C GLY A 7 -11.46 24.43 11.22
N LYS A 8 -11.77 23.34 11.94
CA LYS A 8 -10.80 22.54 12.72
C LYS A 8 -10.32 21.27 12.00
N LEU A 9 -10.90 20.93 10.84
CA LEU A 9 -10.48 19.78 10.03
C LEU A 9 -9.21 20.13 9.23
N LYS A 10 -8.05 20.13 9.91
CA LYS A 10 -6.76 20.17 9.23
C LYS A 10 -6.33 18.76 8.85
N LEU A 11 -5.78 18.59 7.65
CA LEU A 11 -5.09 17.34 7.25
C LEU A 11 -4.00 17.05 8.29
N PRO A 12 -4.02 15.89 8.96
CA PRO A 12 -3.10 15.63 10.05
C PRO A 12 -1.68 15.54 9.49
N ARG A 13 -0.83 16.49 9.92
CA ARG A 13 0.61 16.50 9.60
C ARG A 13 1.45 16.03 10.77
N THR A 14 0.85 15.98 11.96
CA THR A 14 1.50 15.64 13.23
C THR A 14 0.70 14.58 13.98
N ILE A 15 1.37 13.76 14.82
CA ILE A 15 0.72 12.77 15.70
C ILE A 15 -0.31 13.43 16.62
N SER A 16 -0.04 14.65 17.09
CA SER A 16 -0.97 15.45 17.91
C SER A 16 -2.26 15.82 17.15
N ASP A 17 -2.16 16.17 15.87
CA ASP A 17 -3.32 16.45 15.00
C ASP A 17 -4.14 15.17 14.79
N LEU A 18 -3.48 14.02 14.67
CA LEU A 18 -4.12 12.72 14.51
C LEU A 18 -4.91 12.31 15.77
N ARG A 19 -4.47 12.74 16.96
CA ARG A 19 -5.14 12.49 18.25
C ARG A 19 -6.42 13.32 18.41
N ILE A 20 -6.35 14.62 18.09
CA ILE A 20 -7.52 15.52 18.07
C ILE A 20 -8.53 15.07 17.00
N LEU A 21 -8.01 14.62 15.86
CA LEU A 21 -8.82 14.04 14.80
C LEU A 21 -9.49 12.74 15.29
N LYS A 22 -8.78 11.84 15.98
CA LYS A 22 -9.34 10.61 16.55
C LYS A 22 -10.51 10.89 17.49
N ASP A 23 -10.39 11.85 18.41
CA ASP A 23 -11.43 12.12 19.41
C ASP A 23 -12.69 12.75 18.77
N ASN A 24 -12.53 13.65 17.79
CA ASN A 24 -13.65 14.24 17.05
C ASN A 24 -14.28 13.26 16.04
N LEU A 25 -13.48 12.41 15.40
CA LEU A 25 -13.97 11.40 14.46
C LEU A 25 -14.58 10.20 15.18
N GLY A 26 -14.17 9.88 16.42
CA GLY A 26 -14.76 8.83 17.24
C GLY A 26 -16.24 9.09 17.52
N MET A 27 -16.59 10.32 17.92
CA MET A 27 -17.99 10.72 18.08
C MET A 27 -18.78 10.70 16.77
N TYR A 28 -18.16 11.03 15.62
CA TYR A 28 -18.85 10.98 14.33
C TYR A 28 -18.99 9.56 13.75
N ALA A 29 -18.03 8.69 14.05
CA ALA A 29 -18.03 7.28 13.65
C ALA A 29 -19.08 6.46 14.42
N GLU A 30 -19.40 6.81 15.67
CA GLU A 30 -20.53 6.23 16.41
C GLU A 30 -21.89 6.68 15.85
N VAL A 31 -22.01 7.93 15.41
CA VAL A 31 -23.31 8.50 14.96
C VAL A 31 -23.59 8.22 13.47
N TYR A 32 -22.57 8.16 12.60
CA TYR A 32 -22.73 7.88 11.15
C TYR A 32 -21.64 6.94 10.59
N PRO A 33 -21.58 5.67 11.06
CA PRO A 33 -20.51 4.72 10.72
C PRO A 33 -20.36 4.51 9.20
N THR A 34 -21.47 4.37 8.48
CA THR A 34 -21.46 4.10 7.03
C THR A 34 -20.93 5.28 6.20
N LYS A 35 -21.33 6.52 6.52
CA LYS A 35 -20.88 7.72 5.79
C LYS A 35 -19.40 8.00 6.05
N PHE A 36 -18.95 7.75 7.28
CA PHE A 36 -17.56 7.90 7.67
C PHE A 36 -16.64 6.90 6.93
N ILE A 37 -17.03 5.62 6.92
CA ILE A 37 -16.29 4.57 6.21
C ILE A 37 -16.25 4.86 4.71
N LEU A 38 -17.38 5.26 4.10
CA LEU A 38 -17.42 5.66 2.69
C LEU A 38 -16.46 6.81 2.39
N GLY A 39 -16.50 7.90 3.17
CA GLY A 39 -15.59 9.02 3.02
C GLY A 39 -14.12 8.62 3.15
N TYR A 40 -13.79 7.84 4.19
CA TYR A 40 -12.44 7.30 4.39
C TYR A 40 -11.97 6.47 3.19
N CYS A 41 -12.80 5.52 2.72
CA CYS A 41 -12.48 4.66 1.58
C CYS A 41 -12.27 5.49 0.31
N SER A 42 -13.18 6.43 0.02
CA SER A 42 -13.06 7.32 -1.15
C SER A 42 -11.79 8.16 -1.11
N THR A 43 -11.45 8.77 0.03
CA THR A 43 -10.21 9.55 0.17
C THR A 43 -8.98 8.67 0.04
N TYR A 44 -8.96 7.49 0.68
CA TYR A 44 -7.83 6.55 0.58
C TYR A 44 -7.61 6.13 -0.87
N ILE A 45 -8.67 5.67 -1.54
CA ILE A 45 -8.61 5.22 -2.94
C ILE A 45 -8.17 6.37 -3.83
N PHE A 46 -8.67 7.59 -3.62
CA PHE A 46 -8.25 8.77 -4.37
C PHE A 46 -6.75 9.04 -4.19
N MET A 47 -6.27 9.12 -2.94
CA MET A 47 -4.85 9.32 -2.65
C MET A 47 -3.98 8.23 -3.28
N GLN A 48 -4.39 6.97 -3.18
CA GLN A 48 -3.65 5.85 -3.75
C GLN A 48 -3.68 5.85 -5.29
N THR A 49 -4.80 6.24 -5.90
CA THR A 49 -4.99 6.31 -7.37
C THR A 49 -4.12 7.40 -7.97
N PHE A 50 -4.15 8.59 -7.36
CA PHE A 50 -3.36 9.76 -7.75
C PHE A 50 -2.00 9.81 -7.06
N MET A 51 -1.58 8.71 -6.45
CA MET A 51 -0.20 8.53 -6.01
C MET A 51 0.26 9.57 -4.97
N ILE A 52 -0.68 10.12 -4.22
CA ILE A 52 -0.46 11.17 -3.24
C ILE A 52 0.16 10.56 -1.98
N PRO A 53 1.34 11.05 -1.53
CA PRO A 53 1.93 10.59 -0.27
C PRO A 53 1.02 10.97 0.90
N GLY A 54 0.68 10.00 1.76
CA GLY A 54 -0.20 10.22 2.93
C GLY A 54 -1.03 9.02 3.36
N THR A 55 -1.08 7.95 2.56
CA THR A 55 -1.86 6.73 2.86
C THR A 55 -1.40 5.98 4.11
N ILE A 56 -0.16 6.20 4.56
CA ILE A 56 0.37 5.69 5.84
C ILE A 56 -0.43 6.26 7.03
N PHE A 57 -0.74 7.57 7.02
CA PHE A 57 -1.53 8.19 8.10
C PHE A 57 -2.96 7.66 8.14
N MET A 58 -3.56 7.43 6.97
CA MET A 58 -4.87 6.81 6.86
C MET A 58 -4.86 5.38 7.42
N SER A 59 -3.78 4.63 7.19
CA SER A 59 -3.62 3.26 7.70
C SER A 59 -3.45 3.23 9.23
N LEU A 60 -2.67 4.17 9.78
CA LEU A 60 -2.54 4.37 11.22
C LEU A 60 -3.88 4.73 11.87
N LEU A 61 -4.63 5.65 11.24
CA LEU A 61 -5.97 6.05 11.69
C LEU A 61 -6.95 4.87 11.70
N ALA A 62 -6.92 4.03 10.67
CA ALA A 62 -7.77 2.82 10.63
C ALA A 62 -7.46 1.86 11.79
N GLY A 63 -6.19 1.70 12.15
CA GLY A 63 -5.79 0.93 13.33
C GLY A 63 -6.25 1.54 14.66
N ALA A 64 -6.18 2.86 14.79
CA ALA A 64 -6.63 3.58 15.98
C ALA A 64 -8.15 3.57 16.18
N LEU A 65 -8.93 3.59 15.08
CA LEU A 65 -10.38 3.69 15.12
C LEU A 65 -11.08 2.33 15.11
N PHE A 66 -10.61 1.38 14.31
CA PHE A 66 -11.31 0.10 14.07
C PHE A 66 -10.57 -1.11 14.67
N GLY A 67 -9.39 -0.91 15.26
CA GLY A 67 -8.54 -1.97 15.76
C GLY A 67 -7.82 -2.73 14.65
N VAL A 68 -6.99 -3.71 15.03
CA VAL A 68 -6.06 -4.37 14.10
C VAL A 68 -6.77 -5.16 13.01
N PHE A 69 -7.76 -5.99 13.37
CA PHE A 69 -8.36 -6.90 12.40
C PHE A 69 -9.23 -6.16 11.36
N LYS A 70 -10.16 -5.31 11.83
CA LYS A 70 -11.03 -4.53 10.94
C LYS A 70 -10.24 -3.47 10.17
N GLY A 71 -9.29 -2.79 10.83
CA GLY A 71 -8.42 -1.81 10.19
C GLY A 71 -7.55 -2.42 9.09
N LEU A 72 -6.99 -3.61 9.31
CA LEU A 72 -6.21 -4.33 8.30
C LEU A 72 -7.04 -4.65 7.05
N ILE A 73 -8.23 -5.24 7.23
CA ILE A 73 -9.11 -5.59 6.12
C ILE A 73 -9.47 -4.33 5.32
N LEU A 74 -9.83 -3.26 6.02
CA LEU A 74 -10.20 -1.98 5.41
C LEU A 74 -9.04 -1.36 4.61
N VAL A 75 -7.83 -1.35 5.18
CA VAL A 75 -6.64 -0.79 4.54
C VAL A 75 -6.22 -1.61 3.33
N VAL A 76 -6.17 -2.94 3.45
CA VAL A 76 -5.80 -3.83 2.34
C VAL A 76 -6.80 -3.70 1.20
N PHE A 77 -8.10 -3.64 1.50
CA PHE A 77 -9.15 -3.43 0.50
C PHE A 77 -8.96 -2.09 -0.23
N ASN A 78 -8.84 -0.99 0.51
CA ASN A 78 -8.69 0.35 -0.08
C ASN A 78 -7.37 0.51 -0.85
N ALA A 79 -6.28 -0.03 -0.34
CA ALA A 79 -4.98 0.01 -0.99
C ALA A 79 -4.98 -0.81 -2.29
N THR A 80 -5.62 -1.98 -2.29
CA THR A 80 -5.75 -2.82 -3.49
C THR A 80 -6.68 -2.18 -4.52
N ALA A 81 -7.81 -1.61 -4.09
CA ALA A 81 -8.73 -0.88 -4.96
C ALA A 81 -8.05 0.34 -5.60
N GLY A 82 -7.38 1.17 -4.81
CA GLY A 82 -6.65 2.34 -5.32
C GLY A 82 -5.45 1.97 -6.21
N ALA A 83 -4.71 0.90 -5.88
CA ALA A 83 -3.63 0.39 -6.73
C ALA A 83 -4.17 -0.13 -8.07
N SER A 84 -5.34 -0.76 -8.07
CA SER A 84 -6.02 -1.22 -9.28
C SER A 84 -6.45 -0.05 -10.15
N SER A 85 -7.06 0.98 -9.57
CA SER A 85 -7.41 2.21 -10.28
C SER A 85 -6.18 2.90 -10.89
N CYS A 86 -5.07 2.99 -10.12
CA CYS A 86 -3.79 3.51 -10.61
C CYS A 86 -3.24 2.68 -11.78
N PHE A 87 -3.33 1.35 -11.70
CA PHE A 87 -2.93 0.44 -12.77
C PHE A 87 -3.70 0.70 -14.06
N PHE A 88 -5.03 0.83 -14.00
CA PHE A 88 -5.84 1.12 -15.18
C PHE A 88 -5.58 2.51 -15.74
N LEU A 89 -5.39 3.51 -14.88
CA LEU A 89 -5.05 4.87 -15.29
C LEU A 89 -3.70 4.90 -16.02
N SER A 90 -2.70 4.22 -15.48
CA SER A 90 -1.39 4.07 -16.11
C SER A 90 -1.46 3.24 -17.41
N LYS A 91 -2.31 2.22 -17.47
CA LYS A 91 -2.53 1.46 -18.71
C LYS A 91 -3.12 2.32 -19.82
N LEU A 92 -4.04 3.21 -19.50
CA LEU A 92 -4.72 4.07 -20.48
C LEU A 92 -3.84 5.24 -20.93
N ILE A 93 -3.16 5.91 -19.98
CA ILE A 93 -2.41 7.15 -20.25
C ILE A 93 -0.90 6.91 -20.29
N GLY A 94 -0.37 6.18 -19.30
CA GLY A 94 1.07 5.95 -19.15
C GLY A 94 1.68 5.08 -20.24
N ARG A 95 0.97 4.02 -20.67
CA ARG A 95 1.44 3.12 -21.74
C ARG A 95 1.67 3.84 -23.09
N PRO A 96 0.71 4.58 -23.67
CA PRO A 96 0.95 5.28 -24.92
C PRO A 96 2.03 6.37 -24.79
N LEU A 97 2.08 7.06 -23.65
CA LEU A 97 3.11 8.08 -23.39
C LEU A 97 4.53 7.48 -23.40
N VAL A 98 4.76 6.40 -22.66
CA VAL A 98 6.09 5.76 -22.60
C VAL A 98 6.46 5.10 -23.94
N SER A 99 5.47 4.54 -24.65
CA SER A 99 5.69 4.02 -25.99
C SER A 99 6.13 5.10 -26.98
N TRP A 100 5.70 6.35 -26.79
CA TRP A 100 6.10 7.48 -27.63
C TRP A 100 7.47 8.04 -27.22
N LEU A 101 7.76 8.20 -25.92
CA LEU A 101 9.04 8.74 -25.45
C LEU A 101 10.22 7.74 -25.55
N TRP A 102 10.02 6.46 -25.19
CA TRP A 102 11.10 5.46 -25.12
C TRP A 102 10.67 4.07 -25.64
N PRO A 103 10.36 3.94 -26.94
CA PRO A 103 9.88 2.68 -27.52
C PRO A 103 10.90 1.53 -27.41
N GLU A 104 12.20 1.80 -27.62
CA GLU A 104 13.22 0.74 -27.58
C GLU A 104 13.42 0.13 -26.20
N LYS A 105 13.53 0.99 -25.16
CA LYS A 105 13.67 0.51 -23.77
C LYS A 105 12.42 -0.26 -23.34
N LEU A 106 11.23 0.22 -23.73
CA LEU A 106 9.98 -0.46 -23.42
C LEU A 106 9.96 -1.87 -24.01
N ARG A 107 10.34 -2.02 -25.29
CA ARG A 107 10.40 -3.32 -25.97
C ARG A 107 11.40 -4.27 -25.32
N PHE A 108 12.56 -3.76 -24.88
CA PHE A 108 13.55 -4.55 -24.15
C PHE A 108 12.99 -5.09 -22.83
N PHE A 109 12.36 -4.23 -22.02
CA PHE A 109 11.77 -4.66 -20.74
C PHE A 109 10.60 -5.63 -20.93
N GLN A 110 9.73 -5.38 -21.92
CA GLN A 110 8.64 -6.30 -22.26
C GLN A 110 9.17 -7.67 -22.69
N ALA A 111 10.25 -7.73 -23.48
CA ALA A 111 10.87 -8.98 -23.89
C ALA A 111 11.46 -9.75 -22.70
N GLU A 112 12.11 -9.06 -21.75
CA GLU A 112 12.69 -9.71 -20.56
C GLU A 112 11.61 -10.22 -19.59
N ILE A 113 10.50 -9.48 -19.46
CA ILE A 113 9.31 -9.90 -18.71
C ILE A 113 8.64 -11.11 -19.39
N ALA A 114 8.56 -11.12 -20.73
CA ALA A 114 7.97 -12.22 -21.51
C ALA A 114 8.73 -13.55 -21.28
N LYS A 115 10.07 -13.51 -21.21
CA LYS A 115 10.91 -14.69 -20.92
C LYS A 115 10.70 -15.28 -19.52
N ARG A 116 10.16 -14.50 -18.58
CA ARG A 116 10.02 -14.88 -17.16
C ARG A 116 8.57 -14.96 -16.71
N ARG A 117 7.64 -15.12 -17.65
CA ARG A 117 6.19 -15.09 -17.41
C ARG A 117 5.74 -16.03 -16.30
N ASP A 118 6.31 -17.23 -16.25
CA ASP A 118 5.93 -18.29 -15.29
C ASP A 118 6.24 -17.92 -13.83
N LYS A 119 7.15 -16.97 -13.61
CA LYS A 119 7.60 -16.54 -12.27
C LYS A 119 7.16 -15.12 -11.92
N LEU A 120 6.35 -14.46 -12.78
CA LEU A 120 5.96 -13.06 -12.62
C LEU A 120 5.29 -12.77 -11.28
N LEU A 121 4.42 -13.67 -10.81
CA LEU A 121 3.72 -13.51 -9.55
C LEU A 121 4.70 -13.49 -8.37
N ASN A 122 5.66 -14.40 -8.35
CA ASN A 122 6.68 -14.46 -7.30
C ASN A 122 7.60 -13.24 -7.33
N TYR A 123 7.97 -12.75 -8.52
CA TYR A 123 8.75 -11.52 -8.64
C TYR A 123 7.99 -10.29 -8.14
N MET A 124 6.71 -10.15 -8.51
CA MET A 124 5.88 -9.06 -8.00
C MET A 124 5.67 -9.13 -6.50
N LEU A 125 5.44 -10.33 -5.97
CA LEU A 125 5.26 -10.52 -4.55
C LEU A 125 6.55 -10.12 -3.80
N PHE A 126 7.71 -10.53 -4.29
CA PHE A 126 9.01 -10.13 -3.73
C PHE A 126 9.20 -8.61 -3.76
N LEU A 127 8.87 -7.95 -4.87
CA LEU A 127 8.97 -6.49 -5.01
C LEU A 127 7.99 -5.73 -4.11
N ARG A 128 6.88 -6.33 -3.72
CA ARG A 128 5.87 -5.70 -2.86
C ARG A 128 6.10 -5.94 -1.37
N ILE A 129 6.59 -7.13 -1.02
CA ILE A 129 6.98 -7.46 0.36
C ILE A 129 8.26 -6.71 0.72
N THR A 130 9.21 -6.61 -0.20
CA THR A 130 10.45 -5.88 0.02
C THR A 130 10.22 -4.41 -0.31
N PRO A 131 10.45 -3.46 0.61
CA PRO A 131 10.23 -2.03 0.36
C PRO A 131 11.32 -1.40 -0.52
N THR A 132 11.88 -2.14 -1.48
CA THR A 132 12.96 -1.68 -2.37
C THR A 132 12.47 -0.63 -3.38
N LEU A 133 11.23 -0.79 -3.86
CA LEU A 133 10.63 0.14 -4.81
C LEU A 133 9.38 0.80 -4.19
N PRO A 134 9.19 2.11 -4.40
CA PRO A 134 7.96 2.78 -4.02
C PRO A 134 6.73 2.09 -4.65
N ASN A 135 5.66 1.89 -3.88
CA ASN A 135 4.38 1.36 -4.38
C ASN A 135 3.88 2.11 -5.62
N LEU A 136 4.14 3.42 -5.63
CA LEU A 136 4.00 4.34 -6.76
C LEU A 136 4.54 3.75 -8.07
N PHE A 137 5.83 3.41 -8.06
CA PHE A 137 6.56 2.96 -9.23
C PHE A 137 6.03 1.61 -9.72
N ILE A 138 5.77 0.68 -8.79
CA ILE A 138 5.24 -0.65 -9.13
C ILE A 138 3.87 -0.51 -9.80
N ASN A 139 2.96 0.31 -9.24
CA ASN A 139 1.62 0.49 -9.81
C ASN A 139 1.65 1.11 -11.22
N LEU A 140 2.58 2.05 -11.47
CA LEU A 140 2.72 2.71 -12.76
C LEU A 140 3.40 1.82 -13.80
N ALA A 141 4.51 1.17 -13.42
CA ALA A 141 5.36 0.41 -14.33
C ALA A 141 4.72 -0.91 -14.75
N SER A 142 3.96 -1.55 -13.86
CA SER A 142 3.34 -2.86 -14.12
C SER A 142 2.50 -2.93 -15.41
N PRO A 143 1.58 -1.99 -15.70
CA PRO A 143 0.82 -2.00 -16.95
C PRO A 143 1.66 -1.58 -18.18
N ILE A 144 2.73 -0.81 -17.98
CA ILE A 144 3.64 -0.38 -19.04
C ILE A 144 4.45 -1.60 -19.55
N VAL A 145 4.97 -2.42 -18.64
CA VAL A 145 5.71 -3.65 -18.97
C VAL A 145 4.83 -4.87 -19.26
N ASP A 146 3.54 -4.65 -19.54
CA ASP A 146 2.57 -5.68 -19.95
C ASP A 146 2.34 -6.81 -18.91
N ILE A 147 2.39 -6.48 -17.62
CA ILE A 147 2.06 -7.46 -16.58
C ILE A 147 0.54 -7.67 -16.50
N PRO A 148 0.05 -8.92 -16.47
CA PRO A 148 -1.36 -9.21 -16.35
C PRO A 148 -1.98 -8.65 -15.05
N PHE A 149 -3.17 -8.06 -15.16
CA PHE A 149 -3.86 -7.47 -14.01
C PHE A 149 -4.12 -8.47 -12.87
N HIS A 150 -4.47 -9.72 -13.18
CA HIS A 150 -4.72 -10.73 -12.14
C HIS A 150 -3.47 -11.05 -11.31
N ILE A 151 -2.29 -11.07 -11.94
CA ILE A 151 -1.00 -11.26 -11.23
C ILE A 151 -0.74 -10.05 -10.34
N PHE A 152 -0.89 -8.86 -10.89
CA PHE A 152 -0.74 -7.61 -10.15
C PHE A 152 -1.68 -7.55 -8.95
N PHE A 153 -2.97 -7.85 -9.14
CA PHE A 153 -3.99 -7.81 -8.10
C PHE A 153 -3.66 -8.79 -6.96
N SER A 154 -3.41 -10.06 -7.28
CA SER A 154 -3.09 -11.07 -6.27
C SER A 154 -1.79 -10.75 -5.51
N ALA A 155 -0.75 -10.32 -6.22
CA ALA A 155 0.51 -9.91 -5.57
C ALA A 155 0.35 -8.66 -4.71
N THR A 156 -0.51 -7.72 -5.11
CA THR A 156 -0.85 -6.51 -4.35
C THR A 156 -1.61 -6.85 -3.07
N LEU A 157 -2.65 -7.67 -3.22
CA LEU A 157 -3.50 -8.10 -2.12
C LEU A 157 -2.68 -8.81 -1.03
N VAL A 158 -1.82 -9.77 -1.42
CA VAL A 158 -1.01 -10.53 -0.46
C VAL A 158 0.22 -9.73 0.02
N GLY A 159 0.92 -9.07 -0.90
CA GLY A 159 2.18 -8.38 -0.60
C GLY A 159 2.02 -7.15 0.31
N LEU A 160 0.85 -6.50 0.32
CA LEU A 160 0.59 -5.36 1.20
C LEU A 160 0.20 -5.76 2.63
N ILE A 161 -0.23 -7.00 2.87
CA ILE A 161 -0.72 -7.44 4.20
C ILE A 161 0.34 -7.22 5.30
N PRO A 162 1.61 -7.62 5.14
CA PRO A 162 2.60 -7.46 6.21
C PRO A 162 2.83 -5.99 6.58
N ALA A 163 3.00 -5.13 5.57
CA ALA A 163 3.22 -3.70 5.78
C ALA A 163 1.98 -3.01 6.38
N ALA A 164 0.79 -3.37 5.88
CA ALA A 164 -0.48 -2.87 6.41
C ALA A 164 -0.69 -3.31 7.86
N TYR A 165 -0.40 -4.56 8.21
CA TYR A 165 -0.52 -5.07 9.58
C TYR A 165 0.37 -4.32 10.55
N ILE A 166 1.63 -4.10 10.21
CA ILE A 166 2.57 -3.34 11.05
C ILE A 166 2.07 -1.92 11.27
N THR A 167 1.61 -1.26 10.20
CA THR A 167 1.11 0.11 10.27
C THR A 167 -0.17 0.20 11.09
N VAL A 168 -1.14 -0.68 10.86
CA VAL A 168 -2.41 -0.71 11.61
C VAL A 168 -2.18 -1.06 13.08
N LYS A 169 -1.27 -1.99 13.38
CA LYS A 169 -0.90 -2.34 14.76
C LYS A 169 -0.23 -1.16 15.48
N ALA A 170 0.66 -0.45 14.80
CA ALA A 170 1.22 0.80 15.32
C ALA A 170 0.12 1.87 15.51
N GLY A 171 -0.88 1.88 14.63
CA GLY A 171 -2.07 2.71 14.76
C GLY A 171 -2.85 2.44 16.05
N LEU A 172 -3.01 1.18 16.45
CA LEU A 172 -3.63 0.83 17.73
C LEU A 172 -2.78 1.33 18.92
N ALA A 173 -1.45 1.28 18.79
CA ALA A 173 -0.49 1.77 19.78
C ALA A 173 -0.21 3.28 19.69
N LEU A 174 -0.98 4.06 18.90
CA LEU A 174 -0.83 5.52 18.77
C LEU A 174 -0.94 6.28 20.10
N GLY A 175 -1.48 5.65 21.15
CA GLY A 175 -1.46 6.20 22.50
C GLY A 175 -0.06 6.29 23.13
N GLU A 176 0.87 5.42 22.71
CA GLU A 176 2.23 5.26 23.24
C GLU A 176 3.32 5.77 22.30
N LEU A 177 3.01 6.01 21.02
CA LEU A 177 3.98 6.47 20.02
C LEU A 177 4.34 7.95 20.22
N LYS A 178 5.62 8.23 20.54
CA LYS A 178 6.15 9.59 20.72
C LYS A 178 6.57 10.25 19.41
N SER A 179 6.90 9.51 18.35
CA SER A 179 7.30 10.07 17.04
C SER A 179 7.15 9.10 15.86
N VAL A 180 6.96 9.62 14.64
CA VAL A 180 6.93 8.85 13.37
C VAL A 180 8.28 8.18 13.09
N LYS A 181 9.39 8.68 13.66
CA LYS A 181 10.71 8.05 13.55
C LYS A 181 10.79 6.67 14.22
N ASP A 182 9.98 6.40 15.25
CA ASP A 182 9.97 5.11 15.94
C ASP A 182 9.35 3.98 15.08
N LEU A 183 8.53 4.33 14.09
CA LEU A 183 8.00 3.37 13.10
C LEU A 183 9.10 2.88 12.13
N TYR A 184 10.09 3.73 11.86
CA TYR A 184 11.26 3.42 11.02
C TYR A 184 12.48 3.02 11.86
N ASP A 185 12.27 2.64 13.12
CA ASP A 185 13.36 2.19 13.97
C ASP A 185 14.03 0.92 13.38
N LEU A 186 15.34 0.79 13.57
CA LEU A 186 16.17 -0.27 13.00
C LEU A 186 15.62 -1.67 13.32
N LYS A 187 14.92 -1.82 14.45
CA LYS A 187 14.24 -3.06 14.86
C LYS A 187 13.09 -3.44 13.93
N THR A 188 12.23 -2.48 13.57
CA THR A 188 11.09 -2.72 12.67
C THR A 188 11.55 -3.00 11.25
N LEU A 189 12.58 -2.27 10.78
CA LEU A 189 13.23 -2.55 9.50
C LEU A 189 13.90 -3.93 9.48
N SER A 190 14.57 -4.32 10.56
CA SER A 190 15.19 -5.65 10.69
C SER A 190 14.13 -6.76 10.68
N VAL A 191 12.97 -6.55 11.30
CA VAL A 191 11.86 -7.51 11.29
C VAL A 191 11.23 -7.63 9.90
N LEU A 192 11.00 -6.52 9.18
CA LEU A 192 10.56 -6.57 7.78
C LEU A 192 11.57 -7.33 6.90
N PHE A 193 12.86 -7.06 7.11
CA PHE A 193 13.93 -7.73 6.37
C PHE A 193 13.97 -9.23 6.68
N LEU A 194 13.79 -9.62 7.95
CA LEU A 194 13.72 -11.03 8.37
C LEU A 194 12.51 -11.75 7.76
N ILE A 195 11.34 -11.10 7.75
CA ILE A 195 10.12 -11.66 7.15
C ILE A 195 10.30 -11.82 5.64
N GLY A 196 10.89 -10.82 4.97
CA GLY A 196 11.27 -10.91 3.56
C GLY A 196 12.25 -12.06 3.30
N PHE A 197 13.25 -12.24 4.15
CA PHE A 197 14.25 -13.31 4.05
C PHE A 197 13.65 -14.71 4.26
N ILE A 198 12.79 -14.88 5.27
CA ILE A 198 12.07 -16.14 5.56
C ILE A 198 11.13 -16.50 4.40
N SER A 199 10.50 -15.51 3.77
CA SER A 199 9.66 -15.73 2.58
C SER A 199 10.46 -16.19 1.36
N ILE A 200 11.78 -15.92 1.32
CA ILE A 200 12.70 -16.27 0.22
C ILE A 200 13.44 -17.58 0.46
N LEU A 201 13.62 -17.98 1.73
CA LEU A 201 14.25 -19.22 2.12
C LEU A 201 13.72 -20.45 1.35
N PRO A 202 12.39 -20.67 1.19
CA PRO A 202 11.89 -21.82 0.41
C PRO A 202 12.21 -21.70 -1.09
N THR A 203 12.35 -20.48 -1.62
CA THR A 203 12.65 -20.22 -3.03
C THR A 203 14.14 -20.45 -3.35
N ILE A 204 15.03 -20.10 -2.42
CA ILE A 204 16.47 -20.38 -2.54
C ILE A 204 16.76 -21.86 -2.31
N LEU A 205 16.09 -22.50 -1.34
CA LEU A 205 16.26 -23.93 -1.06
C LEU A 205 15.74 -24.81 -2.21
N LYS A 206 14.65 -24.42 -2.89
CA LYS A 206 14.20 -25.11 -4.11
C LYS A 206 15.17 -24.99 -5.30
N ARG A 207 16.05 -23.99 -5.32
CA ARG A 207 17.08 -23.86 -6.36
C ARG A 207 18.19 -24.92 -6.24
N LYS A 208 18.42 -25.48 -5.04
CA LYS A 208 19.40 -26.55 -4.82
C LYS A 208 18.90 -27.93 -5.28
N LYS A 209 17.59 -28.18 -5.26
CA LYS A 209 17.01 -29.50 -5.55
C LYS A 209 16.75 -29.80 -7.04
N ILE A 210 17.13 -28.89 -7.94
CA ILE A 210 17.03 -29.06 -9.41
C ILE A 210 18.41 -29.45 -10.01
N TYR A 211 19.44 -29.59 -9.17
CA TYR A 211 20.79 -30.02 -9.55
C TYR A 211 21.25 -31.30 -8.82
N GLU A 212 20.31 -32.05 -8.23
CA GLU A 212 20.51 -33.45 -7.81
C GLU A 212 19.59 -34.37 -8.61
#